data_AF-A0A7W6S2Z1-F1
#
_entry.id   AF-A0A7W6S2Z1-F1
#
_cell.length_a   1.000
_cell.length_b   1.000
_cell.length_c   1.000
_cell.angle_alpha   90.00
_cell.angle_beta   90.00
_cell.angle_gamma   90.00
#
_symmetry.space_group_name_H-M   'P 1'
#
loop_
_entity.id
_entity.type
_entity.pdbx_description
1 polymer ?
#
loop_
_entity_poly.entity_id
_entity_poly.type
_entity_poly.pdbx_seq_one_letter_code
_entity_poly.pdbx_strand_id
1 'polypeptide(L)'
;MTTPIGTTAETALRQAMERLLAGRPTLTDGRLTVTNLAREAGLSRASAYRAAAIVQAFRDHIRQRAARNMTPAARQDRIAALEAERAALQR
;
A
#
# COMPACT_ATOMS: atom_id res chain seq x y z
N MET A 1 8.41 -7.87 18.90
CA MET A 1 8.70 -8.79 17.77
C MET A 1 7.39 -9.22 17.16
N THR A 2 7.09 -8.86 15.91
CA THR A 2 5.89 -9.34 15.21
C THR A 2 6.10 -10.80 14.81
N THR A 3 5.24 -11.70 15.28
CA THR A 3 5.28 -13.12 14.92
C THR A 3 5.16 -13.28 13.39
N PRO A 4 6.04 -14.05 12.74
CA PRO A 4 5.92 -14.35 11.32
C PRO A 4 4.57 -15.02 11.03
N ILE A 5 3.92 -14.62 9.93
CA ILE A 5 2.78 -15.37 9.40
C ILE A 5 3.29 -16.59 8.62
N GLY A 6 2.51 -17.66 8.58
CA GLY A 6 2.87 -18.84 7.78
C GLY A 6 3.00 -18.52 6.28
N THR A 7 3.82 -19.28 5.56
CA THR A 7 4.12 -19.10 4.13
C THR A 7 2.87 -19.12 3.25
N THR A 8 1.88 -19.96 3.57
CA THR A 8 0.59 -20.01 2.87
C THR A 8 -0.19 -18.69 3.02
N ALA A 9 -0.23 -18.13 4.22
CA ALA A 9 -0.91 -16.87 4.48
C ALA A 9 -0.20 -15.70 3.78
N GLU A 10 1.13 -15.73 3.73
CA GLU A 10 1.91 -14.73 3.01
C GLU A 10 1.63 -14.77 1.50
N THR A 11 1.57 -15.98 0.94
CA THR A 11 1.27 -16.20 -0.48
C THR A 11 -0.14 -15.72 -0.82
N ALA A 12 -1.14 -16.06 -0.01
CA ALA A 12 -2.52 -15.60 -0.19
C ALA A 12 -2.62 -14.07 -0.16
N LEU A 13 -1.88 -13.43 0.75
CA LEU A 13 -1.85 -11.97 0.86
C LEU A 13 -1.21 -11.31 -0.37
N ARG A 14 -0.14 -11.90 -0.91
CA ARG A 14 0.53 -11.39 -2.12
C ARG A 14 -0.36 -11.53 -3.36
N GLN A 15 -1.02 -12.67 -3.54
CA GLN A 15 -1.98 -12.86 -4.63
C GLN A 15 -3.18 -11.90 -4.54
N ALA A 16 -3.71 -11.69 -3.34
CA ALA A 16 -4.77 -10.72 -3.11
C ALA A 16 -4.33 -9.29 -3.44
N MET A 17 -3.10 -8.93 -3.07
CA MET A 17 -2.49 -7.64 -3.40
C MET A 17 -2.44 -7.41 -4.91
N GLU A 18 -1.93 -8.37 -5.67
CA GLU A 18 -1.84 -8.30 -7.13
C GLU A 18 -3.20 -8.11 -7.79
N ARG A 19 -4.21 -8.90 -7.39
CA ARG A 19 -5.58 -8.77 -7.90
C ARG A 19 -6.20 -7.40 -7.60
N LEU A 20 -6.06 -6.92 -6.37
CA LEU A 20 -6.58 -5.61 -5.97
C LEU A 20 -5.91 -4.47 -6.75
N LEU A 21 -4.59 -4.51 -6.88
CA LEU A 21 -3.85 -3.48 -7.63
C LEU A 21 -4.21 -3.48 -9.12
N ALA A 22 -4.51 -4.65 -9.69
CA ALA A 22 -5.02 -4.82 -11.04
C ALA A 22 -6.50 -4.39 -11.21
N GLY A 23 -7.19 -4.01 -10.12
CA GLY A 23 -8.60 -3.61 -10.17
C GLY A 23 -9.55 -4.79 -10.36
N ARG A 24 -9.17 -6.00 -9.95
CA ARG A 24 -9.96 -7.23 -10.05
C ARG A 24 -10.29 -7.79 -8.66
N PRO A 25 -11.02 -7.05 -7.81
CA PRO A 25 -11.45 -7.56 -6.51
C PRO A 25 -12.39 -8.75 -6.69
N THR A 26 -12.38 -9.67 -5.73
CA THR A 26 -13.24 -10.87 -5.75
C THR A 26 -14.24 -10.88 -4.59
N LEU A 27 -13.91 -10.25 -3.46
CA LEU A 27 -14.69 -10.31 -2.21
C LEU A 27 -15.06 -8.93 -1.66
N THR A 28 -14.56 -7.85 -2.25
CA THR A 28 -14.67 -6.48 -1.75
C THR A 28 -15.08 -5.48 -2.85
N ASP A 29 -15.32 -4.24 -2.44
CA ASP A 29 -15.68 -3.11 -3.33
C ASP A 29 -14.51 -2.57 -4.16
N GLY A 30 -13.34 -3.22 -4.13
CA GLY A 30 -12.17 -2.82 -4.90
C GLY A 30 -11.39 -1.63 -4.34
N ARG A 31 -11.82 -1.04 -3.22
CA ARG A 31 -11.06 0.04 -2.59
C ARG A 31 -9.71 -0.47 -2.09
N LEU A 32 -8.63 0.27 -2.40
CA LEU A 32 -7.27 -0.10 -2.03
C LEU A 32 -6.99 0.22 -0.55
N THR A 33 -7.52 -0.60 0.35
CA THR A 33 -7.32 -0.48 1.79
C THR A 33 -6.71 -1.76 2.37
N VAL A 34 -5.96 -1.66 3.46
CA VAL A 34 -5.39 -2.85 4.15
C VAL A 34 -6.49 -3.78 4.65
N THR A 35 -7.66 -3.23 5.00
CA THR A 35 -8.85 -4.01 5.35
C THR A 35 -9.28 -4.92 4.20
N ASN A 36 -9.40 -4.34 3.00
CA ASN A 36 -9.84 -5.09 1.83
C ASN A 36 -8.78 -6.09 1.38
N LEU A 37 -7.50 -5.72 1.47
CA LEU A 37 -6.39 -6.65 1.23
C LEU A 37 -6.49 -7.89 2.13
N ALA A 38 -6.74 -7.71 3.43
CA ALA A 38 -6.92 -8.82 4.36
C ALA A 38 -8.14 -9.69 3.99
N ARG A 39 -9.28 -9.06 3.67
CA ARG A 39 -10.51 -9.77 3.27
C ARG A 39 -10.33 -10.57 1.97
N GLU A 40 -9.70 -9.99 0.96
CA GLU A 40 -9.38 -10.65 -0.32
C GLU A 40 -8.39 -11.81 -0.17
N ALA A 41 -7.59 -11.80 0.89
CA ALA A 41 -6.68 -12.89 1.26
C ALA A 41 -7.31 -13.93 2.21
N GLY A 42 -8.56 -13.73 2.64
CA GLY A 42 -9.21 -14.59 3.64
C GLY A 42 -8.58 -14.50 5.04
N LEU A 43 -7.89 -13.40 5.35
CA LEU A 43 -7.18 -13.19 6.62
C LEU A 43 -7.87 -12.14 7.50
N SER A 44 -7.63 -12.25 8.81
CA SER A 44 -7.97 -11.16 9.73
C SER A 44 -7.05 -9.95 9.50
N ARG A 45 -7.56 -8.76 9.86
CA ARG A 45 -6.77 -7.53 9.82
C ARG A 45 -5.45 -7.69 10.60
N ALA A 46 -5.52 -8.24 11.82
CA ALA A 46 -4.33 -8.45 12.66
C ALA A 46 -3.30 -9.36 11.98
N SER A 47 -3.72 -10.43 11.31
CA SER A 47 -2.83 -11.30 10.54
C SER A 47 -2.16 -10.57 9.38
N ALA A 48 -2.89 -9.73 8.64
CA ALA A 48 -2.30 -8.94 7.57
C ALA A 48 -1.26 -7.93 8.10
N TYR A 49 -1.52 -7.24 9.21
CA TYR A 49 -0.55 -6.29 9.79
C TYR A 49 0.72 -6.96 10.34
N ARG A 50 0.70 -8.26 10.65
CA ARG A 50 1.92 -9.02 10.96
C ARG A 50 2.82 -9.19 9.73
N ALA A 51 2.26 -9.19 8.52
CA ALA A 51 3.00 -9.18 7.26
C ALA A 51 3.46 -7.77 6.87
N ALA A 52 4.27 -7.15 7.73
CA ALA A 52 4.65 -5.74 7.60
C ALA A 52 5.24 -5.40 6.22
N ALA A 53 6.08 -6.27 5.66
CA ALA A 53 6.69 -6.07 4.35
C ALA A 53 5.65 -5.97 3.22
N ILE A 54 4.64 -6.85 3.21
CA ILE A 54 3.57 -6.82 2.20
C ILE A 54 2.67 -5.60 2.38
N VAL A 55 2.30 -5.28 3.62
CA VAL A 55 1.50 -4.09 3.92
C VAL A 55 2.23 -2.82 3.48
N GLN A 56 3.54 -2.76 3.69
CA GLN A 56 4.35 -1.64 3.25
C GLN A 56 4.42 -1.55 1.73
N ALA A 57 4.71 -2.66 1.03
CA ALA A 57 4.71 -2.71 -0.44
C ALA A 57 3.36 -2.27 -1.03
N PHE A 58 2.26 -2.73 -0.45
CA PHE A 58 0.91 -2.33 -0.88
C PHE A 58 0.68 -0.82 -0.73
N ARG A 59 1.06 -0.24 0.42
CA ARG A 59 0.98 1.20 0.65
C ARG A 59 1.85 1.99 -0.34
N ASP A 60 3.02 1.47 -0.68
CA ASP A 60 3.93 2.09 -1.64
C ASP A 60 3.31 2.12 -3.03
N HIS A 61 2.69 1.02 -3.47
CA HIS A 61 1.95 0.98 -4.73
C HIS A 61 0.78 1.97 -4.77
N ILE A 62 0.01 2.09 -3.67
CA ILE A 62 -1.08 3.08 -3.56
C ILE A 62 -0.52 4.50 -3.71
N ARG A 63 0.56 4.82 -2.98
CA ARG A 63 1.21 6.13 -3.05
C ARG A 63 1.73 6.44 -4.46
N GLN A 64 2.39 5.48 -5.11
CA GLN A 64 2.87 5.64 -6.48
C GLN A 64 1.71 5.85 -7.47
N ARG A 65 0.62 5.09 -7.33
CA ARG A 65 -0.57 5.26 -8.18
C ARG A 65 -1.19 6.65 -7.99
N ALA A 66 -1.31 7.12 -6.75
CA ALA A 66 -1.77 8.47 -6.46
C ALA A 66 -0.86 9.53 -7.09
N ALA A 67 0.47 9.38 -6.96
CA ALA A 67 1.45 10.29 -7.54
C ALA A 67 1.40 10.33 -9.08
N ARG A 68 1.16 9.19 -9.74
CA ARG A 68 0.97 9.13 -11.21
C ARG A 68 -0.31 9.85 -11.66
N ASN A 69 -1.36 9.78 -10.86
CA ASN A 69 -2.65 10.39 -11.16
C ASN A 69 -2.73 11.87 -10.74
N MET A 70 -1.70 12.42 -10.07
CA MET A 70 -1.64 13.85 -9.73
C MET A 70 -1.51 14.71 -10.98
N THR A 71 -2.20 15.85 -10.98
CA THR A 71 -2.07 16.87 -12.02
C THR A 71 -0.65 17.45 -12.05
N PRO A 72 -0.20 18.01 -13.18
CA PRO A 72 1.11 18.66 -13.26
C PRO A 72 1.31 19.75 -12.19
N ALA A 73 0.28 20.56 -11.94
CA ALA A 73 0.30 21.59 -10.90
C ALA A 73 0.49 21.00 -9.50
N ALA A 74 -0.31 20.01 -9.11
CA ALA A 74 -0.19 19.36 -7.80
C ALA A 74 1.16 18.65 -7.60
N ARG A 75 1.78 18.17 -8.70
CA ARG A 75 3.13 17.60 -8.67
C ARG A 75 4.19 18.68 -8.43
N GLN A 76 4.07 19.82 -9.09
CA GLN A 76 5.01 20.94 -8.93
C GLN A 76 4.97 21.49 -7.50
N ASP A 77 3.77 21.68 -6.93
CA ASP A 77 3.60 22.11 -5.55
C ASP A 77 4.26 21.13 -4.56
N ARG A 78 4.12 19.83 -4.82
CA ARG A 78 4.76 18.79 -4.00
C ARG A 78 6.29 18.82 -4.11
N ILE A 79 6.85 19.04 -5.31
CA ILE A 79 8.30 19.18 -5.49
C ILE A 79 8.81 20.39 -4.69
N ALA A 80 8.16 21.54 -4.83
CA ALA A 80 8.53 22.75 -4.10
C ALA A 80 8.48 22.54 -2.58
N ALA A 81 7.46 21.85 -2.06
CA ALA A 81 7.34 21.52 -0.64
C ALA A 81 8.46 20.60 -0.14
N LEU A 82 8.80 19.55 -0.89
CA LEU A 82 9.88 18.62 -0.52
C LEU A 82 11.25 19.30 -0.60
N GLU A 83 11.48 20.19 -1.56
CA GLU A 83 12.70 20.98 -1.67
C GLU A 83 12.87 21.94 -0.48
N ALA A 84 11.80 22.59 -0.04
CA ALA A 84 11.80 23.44 1.14
C ALA A 84 12.14 22.63 2.42
N GLU A 85 11.55 21.45 2.58
CA GLU A 85 11.85 20.54 3.70
C GLU A 85 13.32 20.10 3.68
N ARG A 86 13.86 19.72 2.51
CA ARG A 86 15.27 19.39 2.36
C ARG A 86 16.19 20.56 2.71
N ALA A 87 15.87 21.77 2.26
CA ALA A 87 16.65 22.96 2.57
C ALA A 87 16.63 23.31 4.06
N ALA A 88 15.53 23.02 4.76
CA ALA A 88 15.42 23.20 6.20
C ALA A 88 16.26 22.18 6.98
N LEU A 89 16.35 20.94 6.51
CA LEU A 89 17.17 19.88 7.14
C LEU A 89 18.68 20.02 6.89
N GLN A 90 19.08 20.80 5.87
CA GLN A 90 20.48 21.03 5.50
C GLN A 90 21.05 22.34 6.07
N ARG A 91 20.29 23.04 6.92
CA ARG A 91 20.72 24.23 7.66
C ARG A 91 21.05 23.88 9.11
#